data_AF-A0A2P8C5C5-F1
#
_entry.id   AF-A0A2P8C5C5-F1
#
_cell.length_a   1.000
_cell.length_b   1.000
_cell.length_c   1.000
_cell.angle_alpha   90.00
_cell.angle_beta   90.00
_cell.angle_gamma   90.00
#
_symmetry.space_group_name_H-M   'P 1'
#
loop_
_entity.id
_entity.type
_entity.pdbx_description
1 polymer ?
#
loop_
_entity_poly.entity_id
_entity_poly.type
_entity_poly.pdbx_seq_one_letter_code
_entity_poly.pdbx_strand_id
1 'polypeptide(L)'
;MNRKTNIERDLTFDEWNTLPFETKREIWNHYWDPYEPEIGRKTKKEIVERFSNDLKIDFEQIGIGSFGFGVYMLFVIVKDSKTRVPKKFSDIPVNKGVIQGGSNNQKVIVKFDYGGTMEIDLTEKMKIK
;
A
#
# COMPACT_ATOMS: atom_id res chain seq x y z
N MET A 1 22.28 10.42 16.00
CA MET A 1 22.15 9.34 16.99
C MET A 1 21.26 8.27 16.37
N ASN A 2 21.86 7.22 15.80
CA ASN A 2 21.13 6.13 15.14
C ASN A 2 20.45 5.26 16.20
N ARG A 3 19.14 5.41 16.39
CA ARG A 3 18.34 4.36 17.03
C ARG A 3 17.99 3.36 15.94
N LYS A 4 18.82 2.32 15.78
CA LYS A 4 18.38 1.11 15.08
C LYS A 4 17.21 0.56 15.87
N THR A 5 16.01 0.65 15.31
CA THR A 5 14.86 -0.05 15.89
C THR A 5 14.99 -1.52 15.48
N ASN A 6 15.33 -2.40 16.42
CA ASN A 6 15.40 -3.86 16.21
C ASN A 6 14.00 -4.49 16.16
N ILE A 7 13.14 -4.00 15.27
CA ILE A 7 11.84 -4.63 15.02
C ILE A 7 11.99 -5.48 13.75
N GLU A 8 12.43 -6.71 13.95
CA GLU A 8 12.59 -7.73 12.90
C GLU A 8 11.50 -8.81 13.03
N ARG A 9 10.27 -8.39 13.37
CA ARG A 9 9.11 -9.28 13.51
C ARG A 9 7.86 -8.65 12.92
N ASP A 10 6.89 -9.50 12.66
CA ASP A 10 5.53 -9.04 12.38
C ASP A 10 4.87 -8.42 13.61
N LEU A 11 4.08 -7.39 13.34
CA LEU A 11 3.27 -6.62 14.27
C LEU A 11 1.81 -6.80 13.91
N THR A 12 0.95 -6.77 14.93
CA THR A 12 -0.48 -6.52 14.73
C THR A 12 -0.71 -5.07 14.30
N PHE A 13 -1.89 -4.75 13.76
CA PHE A 13 -2.25 -3.37 13.43
C PHE A 13 -2.23 -2.45 14.66
N ASP A 14 -2.69 -2.93 15.82
CA ASP A 14 -2.71 -2.12 17.04
C ASP A 14 -1.28 -1.82 17.52
N GLU A 15 -0.39 -2.82 17.52
CA GLU A 15 1.03 -2.61 17.80
C GLU A 15 1.63 -1.59 16.81
N TRP A 16 1.40 -1.77 15.51
CA TRP A 16 1.86 -0.84 14.49
C TRP A 16 1.38 0.58 14.78
N ASN A 17 0.09 0.77 15.04
CA ASN A 17 -0.50 2.09 15.19
C ASN A 17 0.06 2.85 16.40
N THR A 18 0.49 2.14 17.46
CA THR A 18 1.11 2.75 18.65
C THR A 18 2.57 3.19 18.45
N LEU A 19 3.23 2.75 17.37
CA LEU A 19 4.61 3.13 17.10
C LEU A 19 4.75 4.60 16.73
N PRO A 20 5.84 5.28 17.17
CA PRO A 20 6.21 6.58 16.65
C PRO A 20 6.42 6.56 15.13
N PHE A 21 6.15 7.70 14.48
CA PHE A 21 6.32 7.86 13.03
C PHE A 21 7.72 7.45 12.56
N GLU A 22 8.76 7.89 13.28
CA GLU A 22 10.15 7.60 12.96
C GLU A 22 10.40 6.10 12.94
N THR A 23 9.82 5.35 13.89
CA THR A 23 9.96 3.89 13.94
C THR A 23 9.25 3.21 12.77
N LYS A 24 8.01 3.62 12.45
CA LYS A 24 7.30 3.11 11.27
C LYS A 24 8.11 3.35 10.00
N ARG A 25 8.72 4.54 9.90
CA ARG A 25 9.57 4.94 8.79
C ARG A 25 10.83 4.08 8.66
N GLU A 26 11.52 3.80 9.76
CA GLU A 26 12.66 2.89 9.74
C GLU A 26 12.23 1.48 9.28
N ILE A 27 11.08 0.98 9.74
CA ILE A 27 10.57 -0.33 9.34
C ILE A 27 10.34 -0.38 7.82
N TRP A 28 9.55 0.53 7.25
CA TRP A 28 9.24 0.45 5.82
C TRP A 28 10.40 0.84 4.91
N ASN A 29 11.44 1.53 5.42
CA ASN A 29 12.63 1.90 4.64
C ASN A 29 13.74 0.83 4.68
N HIS A 30 13.82 0.06 5.77
CA HIS A 30 14.98 -0.81 6.03
C HIS A 30 14.64 -2.26 6.35
N TYR A 31 13.44 -2.54 6.87
CA TYR A 31 13.00 -3.90 7.16
C TYR A 31 12.13 -4.48 6.05
N TRP A 32 11.18 -3.69 5.53
CA TRP A 32 10.41 -4.14 4.37
C TRP A 32 11.26 -4.04 3.11
N ASP A 33 11.61 -5.20 2.56
CA ASP A 33 12.35 -5.30 1.31
C ASP A 33 11.39 -5.60 0.14
N PRO A 34 11.33 -4.74 -0.91
CA PRO A 34 10.57 -5.01 -2.13
C PRO A 34 10.95 -6.31 -2.85
N TYR A 35 12.16 -6.83 -2.64
CA TYR A 35 12.64 -8.10 -3.19
C TYR A 35 12.33 -9.30 -2.29
N GLU A 36 11.93 -9.06 -1.03
CA GLU A 36 11.47 -10.08 -0.08
C GLU A 36 10.08 -9.72 0.47
N PRO A 37 9.02 -9.78 -0.37
CA PRO A 37 7.69 -9.27 -0.04
C PRO A 37 7.02 -9.96 1.16
N GLU A 38 7.48 -11.17 1.49
CA GLU A 38 7.01 -11.95 2.64
C GLU A 38 7.43 -11.34 3.99
N ILE A 39 8.49 -10.51 4.02
CA ILE A 39 8.88 -9.79 5.23
C ILE A 39 7.80 -8.78 5.60
N GLY A 40 7.36 -8.84 6.85
CA GLY A 40 6.30 -7.96 7.37
C GLY A 40 4.92 -8.26 6.78
N ARG A 41 4.73 -9.40 6.09
CA ARG A 41 3.50 -9.69 5.35
C ARG A 41 2.26 -9.67 6.24
N LYS A 42 2.33 -10.21 7.46
CA LYS A 42 1.18 -10.17 8.38
C LYS A 42 0.85 -8.72 8.74
N THR A 43 1.87 -7.93 9.09
CA THR A 43 1.72 -6.50 9.40
C THR A 43 1.09 -5.74 8.24
N LYS A 44 1.66 -5.89 7.04
CA LYS A 44 1.18 -5.30 5.77
C LYS A 44 -0.28 -5.68 5.51
N LYS A 45 -0.63 -6.96 5.68
CA LYS A 45 -1.99 -7.46 5.50
C LYS A 45 -2.98 -6.84 6.48
N GLU A 46 -2.68 -6.82 7.78
CA GLU A 46 -3.57 -6.23 8.79
C GLU A 46 -3.78 -4.72 8.55
N ILE A 47 -2.74 -4.00 8.12
CA ILE A 47 -2.85 -2.58 7.72
C ILE A 47 -3.81 -2.42 6.54
N VAL A 48 -3.66 -3.24 5.49
CA VAL A 48 -4.49 -3.15 4.28
C VAL A 48 -5.93 -3.55 4.57
N GLU A 49 -6.16 -4.57 5.40
CA GLU A 49 -7.49 -4.96 5.87
C GLU A 49 -8.16 -3.83 6.65
N ARG A 50 -7.44 -3.21 7.59
CA ARG A 50 -7.98 -2.09 8.35
C ARG A 50 -8.27 -0.89 7.46
N PHE A 51 -7.34 -0.56 6.57
CA PHE A 51 -7.52 0.52 5.60
C PHE A 51 -8.74 0.27 4.72
N SER A 52 -8.90 -0.94 4.18
CA SER A 52 -10.05 -1.34 3.37
C SER A 52 -11.38 -1.21 4.11
N ASN A 53 -11.42 -1.60 5.39
CA ASN A 53 -12.64 -1.52 6.20
C ASN A 53 -13.02 -0.08 6.54
N ASP A 54 -12.02 0.78 6.77
CA ASP A 54 -12.23 2.21 7.06
C ASP A 54 -12.53 3.02 5.78
N LEU A 55 -12.10 2.52 4.62
CA LEU A 55 -12.26 3.15 3.33
C LEU A 55 -13.71 2.96 2.81
N LYS A 56 -14.58 3.93 3.12
CA LYS A 56 -16.00 3.94 2.71
C LYS A 56 -16.22 4.41 1.26
N ILE A 57 -15.50 3.83 0.30
CA ILE A 57 -15.64 4.11 -1.13
C ILE A 57 -15.60 2.82 -1.94
N ASP A 58 -16.14 2.86 -3.15
CA ASP A 58 -15.97 1.77 -4.11
C ASP A 58 -14.57 1.79 -4.72
N PHE A 59 -13.90 0.64 -4.71
CA PHE A 59 -12.60 0.43 -5.32
C PHE A 59 -12.53 -0.95 -6.00
N GLU A 60 -11.71 -1.05 -7.02
CA GLU A 60 -11.49 -2.29 -7.78
C GLU A 60 -10.39 -3.15 -7.16
N GLN A 61 -9.34 -2.51 -6.63
CA GLN A 61 -8.26 -3.18 -5.91
C GLN A 61 -7.64 -2.24 -4.88
N ILE A 62 -7.22 -2.81 -3.75
CA ILE A 62 -6.51 -2.11 -2.68
C ILE A 62 -5.28 -2.92 -2.26
N GLY A 63 -4.25 -2.25 -1.77
CA GLY A 63 -3.07 -2.98 -1.36
C GLY A 63 -2.00 -2.12 -0.76
N ILE A 64 -0.86 -2.76 -0.55
CA ILE A 64 0.40 -2.11 -0.22
C ILE A 64 1.48 -2.64 -1.15
N GLY A 65 2.40 -1.77 -1.56
CA GLY A 65 3.51 -2.15 -2.40
C GLY A 65 4.52 -1.03 -2.53
N SER A 66 5.66 -1.37 -3.13
CA SER A 66 6.72 -0.42 -3.42
C SER A 66 6.48 0.33 -4.74
N PHE A 67 6.68 1.65 -4.73
CA PHE A 67 6.60 2.51 -5.90
C PHE A 67 7.88 3.34 -6.05
N GLY A 68 8.33 3.56 -7.28
CA GLY A 68 9.51 4.37 -7.57
C GLY A 68 10.79 3.81 -6.93
N PHE A 69 11.49 4.63 -6.15
CA PHE A 69 12.77 4.31 -5.49
C PHE A 69 12.63 3.39 -4.25
N GLY A 70 11.77 2.38 -4.29
CA GLY A 70 11.62 1.46 -3.17
C GLY A 70 10.67 1.92 -2.06
N VAL A 71 9.87 2.98 -2.28
CA VAL A 71 9.02 3.56 -1.23
C VAL A 71 7.73 2.76 -1.11
N TYR A 72 7.51 2.17 0.06
CA TYR A 72 6.25 1.50 0.37
C TYR A 72 5.10 2.51 0.53
N MET A 73 4.03 2.28 -0.23
CA MET A 73 2.80 3.06 -0.18
C MET A 73 1.60 2.11 -0.15
N LEU A 74 0.55 2.52 0.54
CA LEU A 74 -0.77 1.96 0.30
C LEU A 74 -1.23 2.41 -1.08
N PHE A 75 -2.05 1.61 -1.75
CA PHE A 75 -2.66 2.02 -3.00
C PHE A 75 -4.13 1.64 -3.08
N VAL A 76 -4.90 2.45 -3.80
CA VAL A 76 -6.32 2.21 -4.08
C VAL A 76 -6.56 2.47 -5.56
N ILE A 77 -7.11 1.49 -6.26
CA ILE A 77 -7.48 1.60 -7.68
C ILE A 77 -8.98 1.84 -7.79
N VAL A 78 -9.36 2.93 -8.45
CA VAL A 78 -10.75 3.36 -8.65
C VAL A 78 -11.05 3.55 -10.14
N LYS A 79 -12.34 3.44 -10.50
CA LYS A 79 -12.82 3.74 -11.85
C LYS A 79 -12.94 5.25 -12.10
N ASP A 80 -13.53 5.98 -11.16
CA ASP A 80 -13.75 7.42 -11.31
C ASP A 80 -12.55 8.24 -10.80
N SER A 81 -11.98 9.05 -11.68
CA SER A 81 -10.94 10.03 -11.36
C SER A 81 -11.38 11.05 -10.29
N LYS A 82 -12.68 11.29 -10.09
CA LYS A 82 -13.19 12.23 -9.08
C LYS A 82 -13.32 11.61 -7.68
N THR A 83 -13.24 10.28 -7.56
CA THR A 83 -13.30 9.60 -6.26
C THR A 83 -12.18 10.11 -5.34
N ARG A 84 -12.56 10.62 -4.17
CA ARG A 84 -11.60 11.13 -3.19
C ARG A 84 -11.04 9.96 -2.39
N VAL A 85 -9.72 9.86 -2.34
CA VAL A 85 -8.99 8.86 -1.57
C VAL A 85 -8.17 9.60 -0.50
N PRO A 86 -8.09 9.11 0.75
CA PRO A 86 -7.18 9.67 1.74
C PRO A 86 -5.75 9.70 1.21
N LYS A 87 -4.95 10.71 1.59
CA LYS A 87 -3.53 10.81 1.17
C LYS A 87 -2.58 9.98 2.04
N LYS A 88 -3.04 9.56 3.22
CA LYS A 88 -2.28 8.77 4.19
C LYS A 88 -3.22 7.92 5.05
N PHE A 89 -2.72 6.81 5.56
CA PHE A 89 -3.40 5.97 6.54
C PHE A 89 -2.36 5.32 7.46
N SER A 90 -2.54 5.44 8.78
CA SER A 90 -1.58 4.97 9.79
C SER A 90 -0.12 5.34 9.47
N ASP A 91 0.08 6.59 9.08
CA ASP A 91 1.35 7.20 8.64
C ASP A 91 1.95 6.71 7.32
N ILE A 92 1.36 5.71 6.68
CA ILE A 92 1.75 5.26 5.34
C ILE A 92 1.07 6.14 4.30
N PRO A 93 1.80 6.69 3.31
CA PRO A 93 1.19 7.45 2.22
C PRO A 93 0.31 6.54 1.36
N VAL A 94 -0.74 7.12 0.79
CA VAL A 94 -1.68 6.41 -0.09
C VAL A 94 -1.54 6.95 -1.51
N ASN A 95 -1.32 6.05 -2.45
CA ASN A 95 -1.18 6.31 -3.87
C ASN A 95 -2.48 5.91 -4.60
N LYS A 96 -3.18 6.90 -5.14
CA LYS A 96 -4.41 6.64 -5.90
C LYS A 96 -4.07 6.22 -7.32
N GLY A 97 -4.68 5.12 -7.77
CA GLY A 97 -4.69 4.67 -9.16
C GLY A 97 -6.06 4.88 -9.81
N VAL A 98 -6.07 5.39 -11.04
CA VAL A 98 -7.29 5.56 -11.85
C VAL A 98 -7.19 4.71 -13.10
N ILE A 99 -8.20 3.89 -13.35
CA ILE A 99 -8.31 3.09 -14.57
C ILE A 99 -8.46 4.02 -15.79
N GLN A 100 -7.58 3.86 -16.77
CA GLN A 100 -7.58 4.62 -18.04
C GLN A 100 -8.14 3.81 -19.21
N GLY A 101 -8.21 2.47 -19.08
CA GLY A 101 -8.65 1.56 -20.13
C GLY A 101 -8.33 0.10 -19.79
N GLY A 102 -8.62 -0.82 -20.71
CA GLY A 102 -8.36 -2.25 -20.55
C GLY A 102 -7.52 -2.81 -21.69
N SER A 103 -6.62 -3.76 -21.38
CA SER A 103 -5.99 -4.61 -22.39
C SER A 103 -6.78 -5.91 -22.59
N ASN A 104 -7.52 -6.37 -21.57
CA ASN A 104 -8.53 -7.44 -21.62
C ASN A 104 -9.42 -7.44 -20.34
N ASN A 105 -10.27 -8.47 -20.13
CA ASN A 105 -11.24 -8.53 -19.02
C ASN A 105 -10.61 -8.54 -17.60
N GLN A 106 -9.32 -8.84 -17.44
CA GLN A 106 -8.66 -8.94 -16.12
C GLN A 106 -7.48 -7.99 -15.96
N LYS A 107 -6.92 -7.48 -17.07
CA LYS A 107 -5.81 -6.54 -17.07
C LYS A 107 -6.25 -5.16 -17.54
N VAL A 108 -5.98 -4.17 -16.70
CA VAL A 108 -6.34 -2.78 -16.95
C VAL A 108 -5.11 -1.89 -16.90
N ILE A 109 -5.17 -0.79 -17.65
CA ILE A 109 -4.16 0.26 -17.61
C ILE A 109 -4.56 1.24 -16.50
N VAL A 110 -3.71 1.39 -15.50
CA VAL A 110 -3.93 2.26 -14.33
C VAL A 110 -2.90 3.36 -14.32
N LYS A 111 -3.34 4.61 -14.22
CA LYS A 111 -2.49 5.76 -13.94
C LYS A 111 -2.50 6.05 -12.46
N PHE A 112 -1.36 5.89 -11.80
CA PHE A 112 -1.17 6.28 -10.41
C PHE A 112 -0.74 7.74 -10.29
N ASP A 113 -1.14 8.39 -9.19
CA ASP A 113 -0.66 9.73 -8.84
C ASP A 113 0.86 9.75 -8.68
N TYR A 114 1.45 8.65 -8.20
CA TYR A 114 2.89 8.42 -8.14
C TYR A 114 3.29 7.12 -8.87
N GLY A 115 4.37 7.16 -9.67
CA GLY A 115 4.88 5.99 -10.41
C GLY A 115 4.35 5.84 -11.85
N GLY A 116 3.47 6.72 -12.30
CA GLY A 116 3.02 6.79 -13.70
C GLY A 116 1.94 5.77 -14.05
N THR A 117 1.98 5.27 -15.29
CA THR A 117 0.96 4.36 -15.83
C THR A 117 1.50 2.93 -15.89
N MET A 118 0.74 1.96 -15.40
CA MET A 118 1.09 0.55 -15.44
C MET A 118 -0.10 -0.36 -15.70
N GLU A 119 0.17 -1.55 -16.26
CA GLU A 119 -0.82 -2.61 -16.41
C GLU A 119 -0.98 -3.36 -15.09
N ILE A 120 -2.22 -3.49 -14.62
CA ILE A 120 -2.58 -4.16 -13.36
C ILE A 120 -3.55 -5.28 -13.63
N ASP A 121 -3.27 -6.44 -13.03
CA ASP A 121 -4.20 -7.55 -12.92
C ASP A 121 -5.14 -7.33 -11.71
N LEU A 122 -6.44 -7.26 -12.00
CA LEU A 122 -7.51 -7.04 -11.00
C LEU A 122 -8.15 -8.32 -10.47
N THR A 123 -7.56 -9.50 -10.73
CA THR A 123 -8.10 -10.79 -10.24
C THR A 123 -8.22 -10.81 -8.71
N GLU A 124 -7.25 -10.21 -8.02
CA GLU A 124 -7.28 -10.08 -6.56
C GLU A 124 -7.77 -8.69 -6.15
N LYS A 125 -8.80 -8.62 -5.30
CA LYS A 125 -9.27 -7.33 -4.77
C LYS A 125 -8.30 -6.72 -3.76
N MET A 126 -7.50 -7.56 -3.09
CA MET A 126 -6.49 -7.14 -2.11
C MET A 126 -5.12 -7.67 -2.51
N LYS A 127 -4.09 -6.82 -2.47
CA LYS A 127 -2.74 -7.21 -2.89
C LYS A 127 -1.65 -6.71 -1.95
N ILE A 128 -0.75 -7.62 -1.58
CA ILE A 128 0.45 -7.32 -0.79
C ILE A 128 1.64 -7.59 -1.69
N LYS A 129 2.44 -6.55 -1.96
CA LYS A 129 3.65 -6.60 -2.78
C LYS A 129 4.86 -6.11 -1.99
#